data_AF-A0A935MIH1-F1
#
_entry.id   AF-A0A935MIH1-F1
#
_cell.length_a   1.000
_cell.length_b   1.000
_cell.length_c   1.000
_cell.angle_alpha   90.00
_cell.angle_beta   90.00
_cell.angle_gamma   90.00
#
_symmetry.space_group_name_H-M   'P 1'
#
loop_
_entity.id
_entity.type
_entity.pdbx_description
1 polymer ?
#
loop_
_entity_poly.entity_id
_entity_poly.type
_entity_poly.pdbx_seq_one_letter_code
_entity_poly.pdbx_strand_id
1 'polypeptide(L)'
;MKYVNHSNLFLPLLFLLLMVIAGGVAAQTVDGARITSTCQVERPSDSGHGARSEDAPSGSGLSFSIGGFALGGSRPRSPSYESESENTPREESHSHSNVGVGLSINLGELFRHLGKPEIPQQLFEDGPRFESAFSMACIPVRGFVRGGWPLVIDYQADPGTVASVEIHVEGRDPVVIPLRRGSEHNLLKLRLPDQLGNELSPALLLVRAVKDQPGAPVLGRINVFGLGAGPRAVGSVAIDQVDFQPGTMSLGKKETARFSFYSRSDFNRAAAEVLRVINRDGDLQVRLARSIPFDGGVAAGTWVGRDKPLIWDGTDADRQPSLGQHLMQVRAWLSAQAGGDWVAAWSAWTVEVTR
;
A
#
# COMPACT_ATOMS: atom_id res chain seq x y z
N MET A 1 71.22 44.14 -7.34
CA MET A 1 71.55 43.19 -6.26
C MET A 1 70.61 43.49 -5.10
N LYS A 2 69.50 42.77 -4.99
CA LYS A 2 69.27 41.65 -4.06
C LYS A 2 69.48 42.08 -2.60
N TYR A 3 68.41 42.23 -1.83
CA TYR A 3 68.08 41.32 -0.73
C TYR A 3 66.61 41.47 -0.33
N VAL A 4 65.89 40.36 -0.49
CA VAL A 4 64.56 40.09 0.05
C VAL A 4 64.73 39.81 1.54
N ASN A 5 63.80 40.27 2.38
CA ASN A 5 63.63 39.72 3.71
C ASN A 5 62.15 39.42 4.01
N HIS A 6 61.97 38.31 4.71
CA HIS A 6 60.74 37.57 4.93
C HIS A 6 59.78 38.20 5.96
N SER A 7 58.54 37.70 5.90
CA SER A 7 57.66 37.37 7.04
C SER A 7 56.49 38.33 7.34
N ASN A 8 55.32 37.89 6.85
CA ASN A 8 54.18 37.40 7.63
C ASN A 8 53.26 38.35 8.43
N LEU A 9 51.96 37.97 8.34
CA LEU A 9 50.82 38.28 9.20
C LEU A 9 50.14 39.66 9.03
N PHE A 10 49.04 39.72 8.28
CA PHE A 10 47.65 39.80 8.78
C PHE A 10 46.65 40.10 7.63
N LEU A 11 45.49 39.43 7.70
CA LEU A 11 44.20 39.48 6.95
C LEU A 11 43.84 40.70 6.07
N PRO A 12 42.92 40.59 5.06
CA PRO A 12 41.61 39.90 5.15
C PRO A 12 41.20 39.07 3.89
N LEU A 13 40.58 37.88 3.98
CA LEU A 13 39.20 37.58 4.39
C LEU A 13 38.13 38.59 3.93
N LEU A 14 38.12 38.93 2.64
CA LEU A 14 37.04 39.69 2.02
C LEU A 14 36.85 39.28 0.55
N PHE A 15 36.59 37.99 0.29
CA PHE A 15 36.15 37.55 -1.04
C PHE A 15 35.23 36.32 -1.03
N LEU A 16 34.66 35.98 0.14
CA LEU A 16 33.76 34.83 0.29
C LEU A 16 32.53 35.22 1.12
N LEU A 17 31.88 36.32 0.74
CA LEU A 17 30.60 36.75 1.31
C LEU A 17 29.83 37.65 0.34
N LEU A 18 29.56 37.17 -0.87
CA LEU A 18 28.62 37.81 -1.81
C LEU A 18 28.09 36.83 -2.88
N MET A 19 27.88 35.57 -2.47
CA MET A 19 27.12 34.57 -3.23
C MET A 19 26.22 33.74 -2.30
N VAL A 20 25.63 34.41 -1.32
CA VAL A 20 24.51 33.93 -0.52
C VAL A 20 23.50 35.08 -0.60
N ILE A 21 22.22 34.77 -0.80
CA ILE A 21 21.11 35.68 -1.16
C ILE A 21 20.89 35.81 -2.68
N ALA A 22 20.71 34.69 -3.37
CA ALA A 22 19.84 34.57 -4.57
C ALA A 22 19.65 33.07 -4.89
N GLY A 23 19.10 32.32 -3.94
CA GLY A 23 18.85 30.89 -4.06
C GLY A 23 17.61 30.51 -3.28
N GLY A 24 16.52 31.24 -3.52
CA GLY A 24 15.20 30.85 -3.04
C GLY A 24 14.85 29.50 -3.66
N VAL A 25 14.85 28.48 -2.82
CA VAL A 25 14.44 27.10 -3.12
C VAL A 25 12.97 27.14 -3.52
N ALA A 26 12.71 27.30 -4.82
CA ALA A 26 11.46 26.83 -5.41
C ALA A 26 11.60 25.32 -5.57
N ALA A 27 11.29 24.58 -4.50
CA ALA A 27 10.98 23.17 -4.60
C ALA A 27 9.74 23.08 -5.50
N GLN A 28 9.96 22.74 -6.77
CA GLN A 28 8.89 22.37 -7.68
C GLN A 28 8.25 21.10 -7.16
N THR A 29 7.16 21.28 -6.42
CA THR A 29 6.13 20.27 -6.22
C THR A 29 5.49 19.96 -7.57
N VAL A 30 6.11 19.08 -8.34
CA VAL A 30 5.57 18.52 -9.57
C VAL A 30 5.88 17.02 -9.56
N ASP A 31 5.22 16.26 -8.68
CA ASP A 31 5.19 14.79 -8.81
C ASP A 31 4.07 14.12 -7.98
N GLY A 32 2.95 14.82 -7.77
CA GLY A 32 1.74 14.26 -7.15
C GLY A 32 0.56 14.08 -8.12
N ALA A 33 0.61 14.73 -9.29
CA ALA A 33 -0.58 14.88 -10.15
C ALA A 33 -0.70 13.83 -11.26
N ARG A 34 0.39 13.14 -11.63
CA ARG A 34 0.37 12.15 -12.73
C ARG A 34 0.03 10.73 -12.27
N ILE A 35 0.22 10.37 -11.01
CA ILE A 35 0.11 8.97 -10.54
C ILE A 35 -1.25 8.70 -9.87
N THR A 36 -1.96 9.73 -9.42
CA THR A 36 -3.39 9.62 -9.07
C THR A 36 -4.21 9.07 -10.24
N SER A 37 -3.83 9.35 -11.51
CA SER A 37 -4.49 8.84 -12.72
C SER A 37 -4.64 7.31 -12.76
N THR A 38 -3.65 6.53 -12.27
CA THR A 38 -3.69 5.06 -12.35
C THR A 38 -4.85 4.43 -11.56
N CYS A 39 -5.36 5.12 -10.54
CA CYS A 39 -6.43 4.67 -9.65
C CYS A 39 -7.65 5.59 -9.62
N GLN A 40 -7.72 6.60 -10.51
CA GLN A 40 -8.92 7.43 -10.64
C GLN A 40 -9.95 6.69 -11.50
N VAL A 41 -11.12 6.44 -10.93
CA VAL A 41 -12.32 6.19 -11.73
C VAL A 41 -12.80 7.55 -12.20
N GLU A 42 -12.53 7.89 -13.47
CA GLU A 42 -13.14 9.07 -14.07
C GLU A 42 -14.66 8.87 -14.08
N ARG A 43 -15.37 9.66 -13.28
CA ARG A 43 -16.82 9.78 -13.43
C ARG A 43 -17.09 10.52 -14.75
N PRO A 44 -18.11 10.13 -15.53
CA PRO A 44 -18.58 10.94 -16.64
C PRO A 44 -18.85 12.36 -16.13
N SER A 45 -18.31 13.36 -16.82
CA SER A 45 -18.57 14.76 -16.53
C SER A 45 -20.06 15.05 -16.74
N ASP A 46 -20.81 15.19 -15.65
CA ASP A 46 -22.18 15.70 -15.70
C ASP A 46 -22.14 17.19 -16.03
N SER A 47 -22.19 17.50 -17.32
CA SER A 47 -22.60 18.81 -17.81
C SER A 47 -24.12 18.88 -17.80
N GLY A 48 -24.74 19.45 -16.76
CA GLY A 48 -26.17 19.73 -16.84
C GLY A 48 -26.92 20.05 -15.54
N HIS A 49 -27.13 21.35 -15.34
CA HIS A 49 -28.26 21.98 -14.63
C HIS A 49 -28.19 22.12 -13.10
N GLY A 50 -28.13 23.38 -12.70
CA GLY A 50 -28.16 23.79 -11.30
C GLY A 50 -29.55 23.70 -10.67
N ALA A 51 -29.53 23.50 -9.35
CA ALA A 51 -30.59 23.93 -8.46
C ALA A 51 -29.99 24.27 -7.08
N ARG A 52 -30.69 25.19 -6.43
CA ARG A 52 -30.38 25.98 -5.23
C ARG A 52 -29.94 25.20 -3.98
N SER A 53 -29.13 25.92 -3.20
CA SER A 53 -28.92 25.85 -1.76
C SER A 53 -30.22 25.82 -0.95
N GLU A 54 -30.31 24.94 0.04
CA GLU A 54 -30.93 25.21 1.36
C GLU A 54 -30.48 24.16 2.41
N ASP A 55 -30.01 24.69 3.54
CA ASP A 55 -29.94 24.16 4.92
C ASP A 55 -29.27 22.81 5.25
N ALA A 56 -28.12 22.91 5.92
CA ALA A 56 -27.49 21.83 6.69
C ALA A 56 -27.90 21.91 8.17
N PRO A 57 -28.45 20.84 8.77
CA PRO A 57 -28.48 20.72 10.22
C PRO A 57 -27.16 20.17 10.75
N SER A 58 -26.67 20.85 11.78
CA SER A 58 -25.58 20.44 12.66
C SER A 58 -25.91 19.16 13.43
N GLY A 59 -24.92 18.26 13.52
CA GLY A 59 -24.76 17.35 14.65
C GLY A 59 -25.44 15.99 14.52
N SER A 60 -24.66 14.97 14.18
CA SER A 60 -24.73 13.62 14.74
C SER A 60 -23.44 12.91 14.38
N GLY A 61 -22.70 12.41 15.37
CA GLY A 61 -21.50 11.61 15.15
C GLY A 61 -21.87 10.32 14.40
N LEU A 62 -21.40 10.19 13.17
CA LEU A 62 -21.56 8.99 12.38
C LEU A 62 -20.43 8.02 12.76
N SER A 63 -20.76 7.03 13.59
CA SER A 63 -19.95 5.82 13.76
C SER A 63 -20.02 5.04 12.43
N PHE A 64 -18.91 4.98 11.70
CA PHE A 64 -18.82 4.16 10.49
C PHE A 64 -18.06 2.88 10.78
N SER A 65 -18.73 1.74 10.70
CA SER A 65 -18.04 0.46 10.55
C SER A 65 -17.33 0.47 9.20
N ILE A 66 -15.99 0.55 9.21
CA ILE A 66 -15.18 0.28 8.02
C ILE A 66 -15.41 -1.21 7.73
N GLY A 67 -16.17 -1.51 6.68
CA GLY A 67 -16.56 -2.89 6.35
C GLY A 67 -15.36 -3.84 6.40
N GLY A 68 -15.40 -4.78 7.34
CA GLY A 68 -14.38 -5.82 7.59
C GLY A 68 -13.26 -5.46 8.58
N PHE A 69 -13.02 -4.19 8.91
CA PHE A 69 -12.20 -3.81 10.07
C PHE A 69 -13.16 -3.54 11.23
N ALA A 70 -13.32 -4.49 12.14
CA ALA A 70 -14.33 -4.33 13.17
C ALA A 70 -13.96 -3.17 14.11
N LEU A 71 -14.96 -2.36 14.47
CA LEU A 71 -14.83 -1.35 15.51
C LEU A 71 -14.86 -2.07 16.87
N GLY A 72 -14.11 -1.55 17.83
CA GLY A 72 -13.87 -2.14 19.14
C GLY A 72 -15.02 -2.97 19.72
N GLY A 73 -14.74 -4.27 19.93
CA GLY A 73 -15.61 -5.24 20.57
C GLY A 73 -14.91 -6.60 20.64
N SER A 74 -15.11 -7.33 21.74
CA SER A 74 -14.38 -8.55 22.13
C SER A 74 -14.12 -9.56 20.99
N ARG A 75 -12.86 -10.06 20.92
CA ARG A 75 -12.30 -11.02 19.95
C ARG A 75 -13.18 -12.24 19.65
N PRO A 76 -13.38 -12.61 18.38
CA PRO A 76 -13.40 -14.01 17.94
C PRO A 76 -11.97 -14.56 17.85
N ARG A 77 -11.81 -15.87 18.03
CA ARG A 77 -10.52 -16.59 17.97
C ARG A 77 -9.89 -16.43 16.58
N SER A 78 -8.60 -16.09 16.52
CA SER A 78 -7.83 -15.99 15.28
C SER A 78 -7.95 -17.28 14.45
N PRO A 79 -8.04 -17.21 13.11
CA PRO A 79 -7.98 -18.40 12.28
C PRO A 79 -6.59 -19.04 12.43
N SER A 80 -6.58 -20.32 12.80
CA SER A 80 -5.42 -21.18 12.67
C SER A 80 -5.18 -21.43 11.18
N TYR A 81 -4.06 -20.95 10.64
CA TYR A 81 -3.64 -21.23 9.28
C TYR A 81 -3.12 -22.67 9.18
N GLU A 82 -4.04 -23.63 9.16
CA GLU A 82 -3.80 -25.01 8.74
C GLU A 82 -4.82 -25.36 7.65
N SER A 83 -4.58 -24.87 6.43
CA SER A 83 -4.95 -25.62 5.22
C SER A 83 -4.11 -25.12 4.05
N GLU A 84 -3.15 -25.95 3.63
CA GLU A 84 -2.48 -25.81 2.35
C GLU A 84 -3.43 -26.32 1.26
N SER A 85 -3.97 -25.40 0.47
CA SER A 85 -4.62 -25.72 -0.81
C SER A 85 -3.60 -25.43 -1.91
N GLU A 86 -2.87 -26.47 -2.32
CA GLU A 86 -1.99 -26.46 -3.47
C GLU A 86 -2.85 -26.62 -4.73
N ASN A 87 -3.23 -25.51 -5.36
CA ASN A 87 -3.93 -25.55 -6.64
C ASN A 87 -2.91 -25.61 -7.79
N THR A 88 -2.57 -26.82 -8.21
CA THR A 88 -2.09 -27.07 -9.58
C THR A 88 -3.26 -26.89 -10.57
N PRO A 89 -3.09 -26.16 -11.70
CA PRO A 89 -4.10 -26.12 -12.74
C PRO A 89 -4.28 -27.52 -13.34
N ARG A 90 -5.47 -28.12 -13.17
CA ARG A 90 -5.85 -29.37 -13.84
C ARG A 90 -6.60 -29.00 -15.12
N GLU A 91 -6.07 -29.40 -16.27
CA GLU A 91 -6.83 -29.44 -17.51
C GLU A 91 -7.98 -30.44 -17.35
N GLU A 92 -9.22 -29.95 -17.36
CA GLU A 92 -10.40 -30.78 -17.54
C GLU A 92 -11.05 -30.43 -18.88
N SER A 93 -10.77 -31.27 -19.88
CA SER A 93 -11.61 -31.43 -21.04
C SER A 93 -12.88 -32.18 -20.63
N HIS A 94 -14.05 -31.56 -20.71
CA HIS A 94 -15.30 -32.20 -21.15
C HIS A 94 -16.38 -31.15 -21.44
N SER A 95 -16.99 -31.31 -22.61
CA SER A 95 -18.06 -30.48 -23.14
C SER A 95 -19.37 -30.73 -22.40
N HIS A 96 -19.94 -29.69 -21.79
CA HIS A 96 -21.38 -29.60 -21.58
C HIS A 96 -21.82 -28.14 -21.68
N SER A 97 -22.68 -27.90 -22.67
CA SER A 97 -23.36 -26.64 -22.95
C SER A 97 -24.34 -26.29 -21.82
N ASN A 98 -23.97 -25.33 -20.97
CA ASN A 98 -24.92 -24.57 -20.16
C ASN A 98 -24.70 -23.09 -20.46
N VAL A 99 -25.71 -22.47 -21.07
CA VAL A 99 -25.77 -21.04 -21.35
C VAL A 99 -26.03 -20.32 -20.03
N GLY A 100 -24.95 -19.99 -19.33
CA GLY A 100 -24.93 -18.95 -18.30
C GLY A 100 -24.44 -17.66 -18.94
N VAL A 101 -25.29 -16.63 -18.97
CA VAL A 101 -24.91 -15.28 -19.40
C VAL A 101 -24.03 -14.66 -18.31
N GLY A 102 -22.75 -15.05 -18.29
CA GLY A 102 -21.72 -14.39 -17.51
C GLY A 102 -21.15 -13.24 -18.33
N LEU A 103 -21.36 -12.01 -17.87
CA LEU A 103 -20.75 -10.83 -18.45
C LEU A 103 -19.22 -10.93 -18.26
N SER A 104 -18.52 -11.35 -19.32
CA SER A 104 -17.07 -11.26 -19.41
C SER A 104 -16.70 -9.79 -19.67
N ILE A 105 -16.48 -9.02 -18.61
CA ILE A 105 -15.85 -7.71 -18.75
C ILE A 105 -14.41 -7.98 -19.21
N ASN A 106 -14.08 -7.62 -20.45
CA ASN A 106 -12.72 -7.73 -20.96
C ASN A 106 -11.88 -6.59 -20.37
N LEU A 107 -11.46 -6.79 -19.12
CA LEU A 107 -10.71 -5.82 -18.33
C LEU A 107 -9.43 -5.35 -19.06
N GLY A 108 -8.83 -6.19 -19.91
CA GLY A 108 -7.65 -5.82 -20.70
C GLY A 108 -7.87 -4.69 -21.71
N GLU A 109 -9.08 -4.55 -22.30
CA GLU A 109 -9.37 -3.47 -23.26
C GLU A 109 -9.63 -2.12 -22.58
N LEU A 110 -10.21 -2.13 -21.38
CA LEU A 110 -10.47 -0.91 -20.61
C LEU A 110 -9.16 -0.20 -20.20
N PHE A 111 -8.05 -0.93 -20.06
CA PHE A 111 -6.82 -0.42 -19.43
C PHE A 111 -5.66 -0.10 -20.40
N ARG A 112 -5.77 -0.37 -21.71
CA ARG A 112 -4.76 0.05 -22.72
C ARG A 112 -4.55 1.57 -22.82
N HIS A 113 -5.45 2.37 -22.24
CA HIS A 113 -5.43 3.84 -22.32
C HIS A 113 -4.80 4.54 -21.11
N LEU A 114 -4.40 3.79 -20.07
CA LEU A 114 -3.68 4.32 -18.92
C LEU A 114 -2.18 4.19 -19.21
N GLY A 115 -1.49 5.32 -19.39
CA GLY A 115 -0.10 5.38 -19.86
C GLY A 115 0.86 4.46 -19.10
N LYS A 116 1.96 4.09 -19.77
CA LYS A 116 2.99 3.20 -19.20
C LYS A 116 3.51 3.77 -17.87
N PRO A 117 3.45 3.03 -16.76
CA PRO A 117 4.02 3.50 -15.51
C PRO A 117 5.55 3.52 -15.61
N GLU A 118 6.17 4.68 -15.39
CA GLU A 118 7.61 4.78 -15.18
C GLU A 118 7.96 4.13 -13.84
N ILE A 119 8.97 3.27 -13.79
CA ILE A 119 9.39 2.57 -12.56
C ILE A 119 10.73 3.14 -12.08
N PRO A 120 10.77 3.90 -10.97
CA PRO A 120 12.00 4.58 -10.55
C PRO A 120 13.11 3.61 -10.11
N GLN A 121 14.36 3.93 -10.45
CA GLN A 121 15.55 3.22 -9.95
C GLN A 121 15.66 3.19 -8.42
N GLN A 122 14.98 4.11 -7.72
CA GLN A 122 14.93 4.14 -6.26
C GLN A 122 14.32 2.87 -5.63
N LEU A 123 13.56 2.08 -6.40
CA LEU A 123 13.03 0.78 -5.94
C LEU A 123 14.16 -0.21 -5.57
N PHE A 124 15.32 -0.10 -6.22
CA PHE A 124 16.47 -0.96 -5.98
C PHE A 124 17.11 -0.75 -4.60
N GLU A 125 16.92 0.42 -3.99
CA GLU A 125 17.48 0.79 -2.69
C GLU A 125 16.44 0.68 -1.57
N ASP A 126 15.23 1.18 -1.81
CA ASP A 126 14.21 1.37 -0.76
C ASP A 126 13.12 0.28 -0.73
N GLY A 127 13.20 -0.72 -1.62
CA GLY A 127 12.27 -1.84 -1.65
C GLY A 127 10.87 -1.46 -2.14
N PRO A 128 9.81 -2.21 -1.75
CA PRO A 128 8.47 -1.97 -2.26
C PRO A 128 7.97 -0.60 -1.80
N ARG A 129 7.44 0.18 -2.75
CA ARG A 129 6.90 1.51 -2.50
C ARG A 129 5.40 1.52 -2.75
N PHE A 130 4.68 1.97 -1.73
CA PHE A 130 3.27 2.29 -1.81
C PHE A 130 3.17 3.79 -2.04
N GLU A 131 2.18 4.20 -2.83
CA GLU A 131 1.92 5.62 -3.02
C GLU A 131 1.50 6.24 -1.68
N SER A 132 1.94 7.47 -1.43
CA SER A 132 1.61 8.19 -0.19
C SER A 132 0.11 8.43 0.00
N ALA A 133 -0.68 8.30 -1.08
CA ALA A 133 -2.12 8.34 -1.07
C ALA A 133 -2.69 7.42 -2.16
N PHE A 134 -3.68 6.60 -1.83
CA PHE A 134 -4.36 5.71 -2.79
C PHE A 134 -5.78 5.35 -2.33
N SER A 135 -6.59 4.80 -3.24
CA SER A 135 -7.92 4.25 -2.92
C SER A 135 -7.77 2.81 -2.43
N MET A 136 -8.50 2.40 -1.38
CA MET A 136 -8.53 1.00 -0.95
C MET A 136 -9.18 0.07 -1.99
N ALA A 137 -9.87 0.62 -3.00
CA ALA A 137 -10.37 -0.12 -4.15
C ALA A 137 -9.34 -0.22 -5.30
N CYS A 138 -8.21 0.48 -5.20
CA CYS A 138 -7.09 0.42 -6.15
C CYS A 138 -5.77 0.69 -5.42
N ILE A 139 -5.07 -0.38 -5.04
CA ILE A 139 -3.83 -0.31 -4.25
C ILE A 139 -2.63 -0.45 -5.19
N PRO A 140 -1.90 0.65 -5.49
CA PRO A 140 -0.69 0.62 -6.28
C PRO A 140 0.52 0.26 -5.42
N VAL A 141 1.29 -0.73 -5.90
CA VAL A 141 2.52 -1.18 -5.26
C VAL A 141 3.61 -1.29 -6.29
N ARG A 142 4.68 -0.51 -6.11
CA ARG A 142 5.90 -0.68 -6.90
C ARG A 142 6.77 -1.67 -6.17
N GLY A 143 7.19 -2.74 -6.82
CA GLY A 143 7.94 -3.84 -6.21
C GLY A 143 8.67 -4.65 -7.25
N PHE A 144 9.44 -5.66 -6.83
CA PHE A 144 10.12 -6.56 -7.76
C PHE A 144 9.27 -7.78 -8.07
N VAL A 145 9.40 -8.28 -9.30
CA VAL A 145 8.83 -9.54 -9.76
C VAL A 145 9.83 -10.30 -10.61
N ARG A 146 9.59 -11.61 -10.74
CA ARG A 146 10.29 -12.50 -11.66
C ARG A 146 9.35 -13.63 -12.06
N GLY A 147 9.38 -14.07 -13.30
CA GLY A 147 8.73 -15.29 -13.77
C GLY A 147 9.09 -16.48 -12.88
N GLY A 148 8.10 -17.32 -12.57
CA GLY A 148 8.20 -18.44 -11.64
C GLY A 148 8.28 -18.06 -10.16
N TRP A 149 8.43 -16.76 -9.80
CA TRP A 149 8.38 -16.36 -8.39
C TRP A 149 7.02 -16.63 -7.78
N PRO A 150 6.97 -16.97 -6.49
CA PRO A 150 5.69 -17.02 -5.81
C PRO A 150 5.19 -15.60 -5.54
N LEU A 151 3.88 -15.40 -5.73
CA LEU A 151 3.10 -14.25 -5.31
C LEU A 151 2.09 -14.72 -4.25
N VAL A 152 1.88 -13.90 -3.21
CA VAL A 152 0.84 -14.11 -2.21
C VAL A 152 -0.03 -12.87 -2.09
N ILE A 153 -1.34 -13.07 -1.97
CA ILE A 153 -2.29 -12.05 -1.54
C ILE A 153 -3.26 -12.67 -0.54
N ASP A 154 -3.39 -12.02 0.61
CA ASP A 154 -4.33 -12.33 1.67
C ASP A 154 -5.39 -11.24 1.73
N TYR A 155 -6.66 -11.59 1.49
CA TYR A 155 -7.71 -10.60 1.26
C TYR A 155 -9.12 -11.08 1.60
N GLN A 156 -10.03 -10.12 1.74
CA GLN A 156 -11.48 -10.33 1.82
C GLN A 156 -12.18 -9.27 0.98
N ALA A 157 -13.03 -9.67 0.03
CA ALA A 157 -13.81 -8.76 -0.79
C ALA A 157 -15.27 -8.70 -0.32
N ASP A 158 -15.93 -7.56 -0.48
CA ASP A 158 -17.37 -7.46 -0.17
C ASP A 158 -18.20 -8.26 -1.19
N PRO A 159 -19.39 -8.77 -0.80
CA PRO A 159 -20.35 -9.32 -1.76
C PRO A 159 -20.59 -8.41 -2.97
N GLY A 160 -20.66 -9.03 -4.16
CA GLY A 160 -20.83 -8.32 -5.43
C GLY A 160 -19.60 -7.51 -5.87
N THR A 161 -18.41 -7.84 -5.36
CA THR A 161 -17.14 -7.25 -5.80
C THR A 161 -16.36 -8.24 -6.67
N VAL A 162 -15.83 -7.76 -7.80
CA VAL A 162 -14.81 -8.45 -8.60
C VAL A 162 -13.47 -7.78 -8.34
N ALA A 163 -12.45 -8.56 -8.04
CA ALA A 163 -11.11 -8.05 -7.78
C ALA A 163 -10.04 -8.76 -8.59
N SER A 164 -8.92 -8.07 -8.84
CA SER A 164 -7.78 -8.57 -9.61
C SER A 164 -6.47 -8.04 -9.06
N VAL A 165 -5.39 -8.76 -9.34
CA VAL A 165 -4.02 -8.26 -9.25
C VAL A 165 -3.50 -8.09 -10.68
N GLU A 166 -3.12 -6.88 -11.05
CA GLU A 166 -2.51 -6.55 -12.33
C GLU A 166 -1.03 -6.29 -12.13
N ILE A 167 -0.18 -6.85 -12.99
CA ILE A 167 1.28 -6.71 -12.89
C ILE A 167 1.79 -6.13 -14.20
N HIS A 168 2.39 -4.95 -14.09
CA HIS A 168 2.96 -4.21 -15.21
C HIS A 168 4.49 -4.19 -15.07
N VAL A 169 5.17 -4.73 -16.09
CA VAL A 169 6.62 -4.67 -16.24
C VAL A 169 6.92 -3.91 -17.53
N GLU A 170 7.91 -3.04 -17.48
CA GLU A 170 8.29 -2.24 -18.65
C GLU A 170 8.65 -3.13 -19.85
N GLY A 171 8.11 -2.79 -21.02
CA GLY A 171 8.36 -3.52 -22.27
C GLY A 171 7.62 -4.86 -22.40
N ARG A 172 6.72 -5.19 -21.47
CA ARG A 172 5.96 -6.46 -21.47
C ARG A 172 4.46 -6.22 -21.42
N ASP A 173 3.70 -7.22 -21.86
CA ASP A 173 2.25 -7.22 -21.71
C ASP A 173 1.86 -7.40 -20.23
N PRO A 174 0.82 -6.67 -19.75
CA PRO A 174 0.37 -6.81 -18.37
C PRO A 174 -0.16 -8.21 -18.07
N VAL A 175 0.13 -8.71 -16.86
CA VAL A 175 -0.45 -9.95 -16.35
C VAL A 175 -1.61 -9.61 -15.44
N VAL A 176 -2.80 -10.17 -15.72
CA VAL A 176 -4.00 -9.98 -14.90
C VAL A 176 -4.35 -11.30 -14.22
N ILE A 177 -4.39 -11.28 -12.89
CA ILE A 177 -4.71 -12.43 -12.05
C ILE A 177 -6.06 -12.14 -11.40
N PRO A 178 -7.15 -12.84 -11.77
CA PRO A 178 -8.44 -12.67 -11.11
C PRO A 178 -8.40 -13.23 -9.69
N LEU A 179 -8.99 -12.50 -8.75
CA LEU A 179 -9.18 -12.96 -7.38
C LEU A 179 -10.50 -13.71 -7.25
N ARG A 180 -10.53 -14.73 -6.38
CA ARG A 180 -11.75 -15.47 -6.07
C ARG A 180 -12.82 -14.52 -5.53
N ARG A 181 -14.03 -14.65 -6.06
CA ARG A 181 -15.23 -13.91 -5.65
C ARG A 181 -15.79 -14.50 -4.35
N GLY A 182 -16.45 -13.65 -3.56
CA GLY A 182 -17.12 -14.03 -2.32
C GLY A 182 -16.70 -13.17 -1.14
N SER A 183 -17.39 -13.34 -0.01
CA SER A 183 -17.15 -12.58 1.22
C SER A 183 -16.24 -13.27 2.23
N GLU A 184 -15.71 -14.44 1.88
CA GLU A 184 -14.81 -15.20 2.74
C GLU A 184 -13.41 -14.57 2.75
N HIS A 185 -12.66 -14.84 3.82
CA HIS A 185 -11.23 -14.57 3.88
C HIS A 185 -10.51 -15.54 2.94
N ASN A 186 -9.70 -15.03 2.02
CA ASN A 186 -9.01 -15.80 0.99
C ASN A 186 -7.50 -15.54 1.02
N LEU A 187 -6.72 -16.62 1.01
CA LEU A 187 -5.27 -16.60 0.81
C LEU A 187 -4.94 -17.22 -0.54
N LEU A 188 -4.54 -16.40 -1.51
CA LEU A 188 -4.08 -16.85 -2.83
C LEU A 188 -2.56 -16.90 -2.87
N LYS A 189 -2.00 -18.08 -3.11
CA LYS A 189 -0.58 -18.29 -3.44
C LYS A 189 -0.50 -18.82 -4.87
N LEU A 190 0.32 -18.21 -5.72
CA LEU A 190 0.53 -18.68 -7.09
C LEU A 190 1.96 -18.44 -7.54
N ARG A 191 2.37 -19.12 -8.61
CA ARG A 191 3.61 -18.80 -9.32
C ARG A 191 3.33 -17.80 -10.42
N LEU A 192 4.14 -16.74 -10.46
CA LEU A 192 4.09 -15.70 -11.46
C LEU A 192 4.38 -16.30 -12.85
N PRO A 193 3.60 -15.96 -13.89
CA PRO A 193 3.82 -16.49 -15.23
C PRO A 193 5.20 -16.14 -15.80
N ASP A 194 5.78 -17.06 -16.57
CA ASP A 194 7.12 -16.92 -17.15
C ASP A 194 7.24 -15.73 -18.13
N GLN A 195 6.12 -15.23 -18.67
CA GLN A 195 6.10 -14.03 -19.53
C GLN A 195 6.62 -12.76 -18.82
N LEU A 196 6.61 -12.74 -17.48
CA LEU A 196 7.23 -11.68 -16.68
C LEU A 196 8.77 -11.71 -16.71
N GLY A 197 9.36 -12.76 -17.27
CA GLY A 197 10.79 -12.90 -17.50
C GLY A 197 11.55 -13.59 -16.39
N ASN A 198 12.69 -14.16 -16.73
CA ASN A 198 13.57 -14.87 -15.82
C ASN A 198 14.51 -13.96 -14.99
N GLU A 199 14.48 -12.65 -15.20
CA GLU A 199 15.27 -11.68 -14.46
C GLU A 199 14.43 -10.91 -13.43
N LEU A 200 15.07 -10.51 -12.33
CA LEU A 200 14.46 -9.66 -11.32
C LEU A 200 14.14 -8.30 -11.94
N SER A 201 12.86 -7.99 -12.10
CA SER A 201 12.40 -6.79 -12.80
C SER A 201 11.56 -5.91 -11.87
N PRO A 202 11.77 -4.59 -11.86
CA PRO A 202 10.82 -3.66 -11.27
C PRO A 202 9.43 -3.81 -11.93
N ALA A 203 8.37 -3.73 -11.13
CA ALA A 203 6.99 -3.80 -11.59
C ALA A 203 6.09 -2.83 -10.82
N LEU A 204 4.99 -2.44 -11.46
CA LEU A 204 3.82 -1.89 -10.79
C LEU A 204 2.76 -3.00 -10.66
N LEU A 205 2.42 -3.33 -9.42
CA LEU A 205 1.31 -4.20 -9.07
C LEU A 205 0.11 -3.32 -8.69
N LEU A 206 -1.06 -3.63 -9.23
CA LEU A 206 -2.32 -2.96 -8.90
C LEU A 206 -3.29 -3.99 -8.35
N VAL A 207 -3.69 -3.87 -7.09
CA VAL A 207 -4.84 -4.60 -6.56
C VAL A 207 -6.08 -3.77 -6.80
N ARG A 208 -6.99 -4.23 -7.68
CA ARG A 208 -8.21 -3.49 -8.04
C ARG A 208 -9.46 -4.21 -7.58
N ALA A 209 -10.48 -3.45 -7.19
CA ALA A 209 -11.80 -3.94 -6.84
C ALA A 209 -12.90 -3.07 -7.44
N VAL A 210 -13.82 -3.69 -8.16
CA VAL A 210 -14.99 -3.05 -8.78
C VAL A 210 -16.27 -3.81 -8.43
N LYS A 211 -17.42 -3.14 -8.42
CA LYS A 211 -18.72 -3.80 -8.28
C LYS A 211 -19.07 -4.60 -9.53
N ASP A 212 -19.61 -5.80 -9.33
CA ASP A 212 -20.09 -6.68 -10.38
C ASP A 212 -21.47 -6.21 -10.87
N GLN A 213 -21.47 -5.17 -11.69
CA GLN A 213 -22.71 -4.60 -12.23
C GLN A 213 -22.54 -4.09 -13.66
N PRO A 214 -23.61 -4.09 -14.46
CA PRO A 214 -23.59 -3.49 -15.79
C PRO A 214 -23.39 -1.96 -15.73
N GLY A 215 -22.74 -1.41 -16.76
CA GLY A 215 -22.55 0.04 -16.91
C GLY A 215 -21.19 0.52 -16.45
N ALA A 216 -21.12 1.77 -16.00
CA ALA A 216 -19.86 2.39 -15.58
C ALA A 216 -19.24 1.66 -14.38
N PRO A 217 -17.91 1.47 -14.35
CA PRO A 217 -17.23 0.88 -13.19
C PRO A 217 -17.54 1.64 -11.91
N VAL A 218 -18.08 0.94 -10.92
CA VAL A 218 -18.27 1.45 -9.57
C VAL A 218 -17.26 0.81 -8.65
N LEU A 219 -16.67 1.58 -7.74
CA LEU A 219 -15.66 1.09 -6.80
C LEU A 219 -16.21 -0.06 -5.95
N GLY A 220 -15.50 -1.18 -6.00
CA GLY A 220 -15.72 -2.30 -5.10
C GLY A 220 -15.05 -2.08 -3.76
N ARG A 221 -15.23 -3.01 -2.83
CA ARG A 221 -14.53 -2.98 -1.54
C ARG A 221 -13.75 -4.26 -1.35
N ILE A 222 -12.49 -4.11 -1.02
CA ILE A 222 -11.56 -5.18 -0.70
C ILE A 222 -10.71 -4.75 0.50
N ASN A 223 -10.52 -5.67 1.42
CA ASN A 223 -9.56 -5.56 2.51
C ASN A 223 -8.39 -6.48 2.17
N VAL A 224 -7.20 -5.91 2.07
CA VAL A 224 -5.96 -6.66 1.88
C VAL A 224 -5.24 -6.72 3.22
N PHE A 225 -4.99 -7.93 3.69
CA PHE A 225 -4.27 -8.20 4.94
C PHE A 225 -2.79 -8.50 4.70
N GLY A 226 -2.45 -8.97 3.49
CA GLY A 226 -1.08 -9.27 3.09
C GLY A 226 -0.91 -9.28 1.57
N LEU A 227 0.24 -8.81 1.09
CA LEU A 227 0.63 -8.86 -0.31
C LEU A 227 2.15 -9.00 -0.38
N GLY A 228 2.66 -9.92 -1.19
CA GLY A 228 4.11 -10.06 -1.36
C GLY A 228 4.51 -10.89 -2.55
N ALA A 229 5.75 -10.70 -3.00
CA ALA A 229 6.34 -11.46 -4.09
C ALA A 229 7.78 -11.87 -3.74
N GLY A 230 8.14 -13.09 -4.16
CA GLY A 230 9.45 -13.68 -3.93
C GLY A 230 9.43 -14.85 -2.95
N PRO A 231 10.37 -15.81 -3.07
CA PRO A 231 10.44 -17.00 -2.23
C PRO A 231 10.34 -16.75 -0.71
N ARG A 232 10.96 -15.68 -0.20
CA ARG A 232 10.92 -15.33 1.23
C ARG A 232 9.61 -14.67 1.65
N ALA A 233 8.91 -14.01 0.74
CA ALA A 233 7.64 -13.36 1.02
C ALA A 233 6.49 -14.38 1.18
N VAL A 234 6.54 -15.47 0.39
CA VAL A 234 5.44 -16.44 0.27
C VAL A 234 5.60 -17.67 1.16
N GLY A 235 6.74 -17.84 1.85
CA GLY A 235 6.99 -18.87 2.86
C GLY A 235 6.11 -18.76 4.13
N SER A 236 4.79 -18.64 3.92
CA SER A 236 3.65 -18.52 4.84
C SER A 236 3.37 -17.11 5.37
N VAL A 237 3.16 -16.14 4.47
CA VAL A 237 2.80 -14.73 4.73
C VAL A 237 3.78 -14.10 5.72
N ALA A 238 4.94 -13.73 5.20
CA ALA A 238 6.17 -13.50 5.96
C ALA A 238 6.11 -12.45 7.10
N ILE A 239 5.09 -11.59 7.09
CA ILE A 239 4.70 -10.75 8.23
C ILE A 239 3.24 -11.07 8.54
N ASP A 240 2.97 -11.51 9.76
CA ASP A 240 1.59 -11.79 10.20
C ASP A 240 1.28 -11.13 11.55
N GLN A 241 0.00 -11.19 11.92
CA GLN A 241 -0.50 -10.71 13.21
C GLN A 241 -0.11 -9.25 13.50
N VAL A 242 -0.27 -8.38 12.50
CA VAL A 242 -0.12 -6.93 12.68
C VAL A 242 -1.22 -6.44 13.61
N ASP A 243 -0.83 -6.20 14.86
CA ASP A 243 -1.70 -5.70 15.92
C ASP A 243 -1.53 -4.18 16.04
N PHE A 244 -2.65 -3.46 16.12
CA PHE A 244 -2.67 -2.01 16.26
C PHE A 244 -3.80 -1.59 17.20
N GLN A 245 -3.44 -1.05 18.36
CA GLN A 245 -4.34 -0.87 19.49
C GLN A 245 -3.98 0.41 20.26
N PRO A 246 -4.87 0.94 21.13
CA PRO A 246 -6.27 0.57 21.31
C PRO A 246 -7.14 1.01 20.13
N GLY A 247 -8.36 0.50 19.99
CA GLY A 247 -9.27 0.89 18.90
C GLY A 247 -9.64 2.38 18.88
N THR A 248 -9.47 3.09 20.00
CA THR A 248 -9.66 4.54 20.11
C THR A 248 -8.62 5.11 21.06
N MET A 249 -8.02 6.25 20.71
CA MET A 249 -7.14 7.03 21.57
C MET A 249 -7.52 8.52 21.58
N SER A 250 -7.30 9.19 22.71
CA SER A 250 -7.50 10.64 22.88
C SER A 250 -6.17 11.36 23.09
N LEU A 251 -5.93 12.37 22.25
CA LEU A 251 -4.76 13.23 22.35
C LEU A 251 -4.79 14.11 23.62
N GLY A 252 -5.97 14.58 24.03
CA GLY A 252 -6.16 15.36 25.25
C GLY A 252 -5.83 14.59 26.53
N LYS A 253 -5.96 13.25 26.50
CA LYS A 253 -5.52 12.35 27.57
C LYS A 253 -4.06 11.89 27.44
N LYS A 254 -3.36 12.29 26.37
CA LYS A 254 -2.01 11.83 26.03
C LYS A 254 -1.94 10.30 25.90
N GLU A 255 -3.01 9.69 25.45
CA GLU A 255 -3.01 8.26 25.14
C GLU A 255 -2.13 7.99 23.92
N THR A 256 -1.67 6.76 23.78
CA THR A 256 -0.79 6.35 22.68
C THR A 256 -1.26 5.03 22.11
N ALA A 257 -1.12 4.85 20.81
CA ALA A 257 -1.30 3.56 20.18
C ALA A 257 -0.03 2.71 20.30
N ARG A 258 -0.21 1.40 20.44
CA ARG A 258 0.83 0.39 20.40
C ARG A 258 0.64 -0.47 19.17
N PHE A 259 1.74 -0.94 18.61
CA PHE A 259 1.70 -1.91 17.53
C PHE A 259 2.75 -2.99 17.67
N SER A 260 2.43 -4.17 17.14
CA SER A 260 3.33 -5.31 17.10
C SER A 260 3.03 -6.17 15.88
N PHE A 261 3.99 -6.98 15.46
CA PHE A 261 3.81 -7.96 14.40
C PHE A 261 4.79 -9.11 14.57
N TYR A 262 4.51 -10.23 13.93
CA TYR A 262 5.40 -11.38 13.92
C TYR A 262 6.03 -11.53 12.55
N SER A 263 7.35 -11.73 12.54
CA SER A 263 8.11 -11.98 11.33
C SER A 263 8.42 -13.47 11.21
N ARG A 264 8.01 -14.07 10.09
CA ARG A 264 8.29 -15.48 9.76
C ARG A 264 9.52 -15.66 8.89
N SER A 265 10.01 -14.60 8.25
CA SER A 265 11.15 -14.63 7.34
C SER A 265 12.12 -13.49 7.61
N ASP A 266 13.39 -13.72 7.34
CA ASP A 266 14.41 -12.68 7.45
C ASP A 266 14.32 -11.66 6.30
N PHE A 267 14.26 -10.39 6.66
CA PHE A 267 14.37 -9.25 5.75
C PHE A 267 15.40 -8.27 6.29
N ASN A 268 16.28 -7.75 5.42
CA ASN A 268 17.34 -6.81 5.83
C ASN A 268 16.86 -5.36 5.92
N ARG A 269 15.59 -5.11 5.58
CA ARG A 269 14.90 -3.83 5.67
C ARG A 269 13.44 -4.05 6.06
N ALA A 270 12.91 -3.15 6.88
CA ALA A 270 11.49 -3.09 7.20
C ALA A 270 11.09 -1.68 7.63
N ALA A 271 9.79 -1.38 7.54
CA ALA A 271 9.18 -0.18 8.07
C ALA A 271 7.74 -0.46 8.53
N ALA A 272 7.31 0.23 9.57
CA ALA A 272 5.92 0.32 9.98
C ALA A 272 5.36 1.69 9.57
N GLU A 273 4.17 1.72 9.00
CA GLU A 273 3.54 2.90 8.43
C GLU A 273 2.14 3.06 8.99
N VAL A 274 1.88 4.25 9.54
CA VAL A 274 0.57 4.64 10.00
C VAL A 274 -0.13 5.34 8.84
N LEU A 275 -1.25 4.75 8.39
CA LEU A 275 -2.05 5.25 7.27
C LEU A 275 -3.34 5.84 7.80
N ARG A 276 -3.63 7.10 7.48
CA ARG A 276 -4.92 7.73 7.77
C ARG A 276 -5.95 7.35 6.72
N VAL A 277 -7.10 6.84 7.16
CA VAL A 277 -8.24 6.50 6.30
C VAL A 277 -9.17 7.72 6.18
N ILE A 278 -9.54 8.05 4.95
CA ILE A 278 -10.38 9.19 4.59
C ILE A 278 -11.49 8.67 3.68
N ASN A 279 -12.74 8.83 4.10
CA ASN A 279 -13.89 8.54 3.24
C ASN A 279 -14.24 9.79 2.41
N ARG A 280 -14.18 9.69 1.08
CA ARG A 280 -14.63 10.71 0.14
C ARG A 280 -15.70 10.12 -0.76
N ASP A 281 -16.96 10.48 -0.50
CA ASP A 281 -18.12 10.04 -1.30
C ASP A 281 -18.19 8.52 -1.52
N GLY A 282 -17.84 7.73 -0.50
CA GLY A 282 -17.84 6.28 -0.55
C GLY A 282 -16.53 5.63 -1.05
N ASP A 283 -15.59 6.43 -1.56
CA ASP A 283 -14.21 6.00 -1.81
C ASP A 283 -13.40 6.10 -0.51
N LEU A 284 -12.95 4.94 -0.02
CA LEU A 284 -12.04 4.88 1.11
C LEU A 284 -10.63 5.12 0.60
N GLN A 285 -10.14 6.34 0.79
CA GLN A 285 -8.76 6.71 0.48
C GLN A 285 -7.90 6.55 1.71
N VAL A 286 -6.64 6.18 1.53
CA VAL A 286 -5.64 6.22 2.58
C VAL A 286 -4.57 7.23 2.26
N ARG A 287 -3.96 7.80 3.30
CA ARG A 287 -2.80 8.67 3.21
C ARG A 287 -1.76 8.28 4.25
N LEU A 288 -0.49 8.24 3.87
CA LEU A 288 0.60 8.04 4.82
C LEU A 288 0.61 9.20 5.82
N ALA A 289 0.44 8.89 7.09
CA ALA A 289 0.54 9.85 8.20
C ALA A 289 1.95 9.83 8.79
N ARG A 290 2.51 8.64 9.03
CA ARG A 290 3.83 8.48 9.63
C ARG A 290 4.51 7.19 9.16
N SER A 291 5.82 7.24 8.96
CA SER A 291 6.67 6.08 8.67
C SER A 291 7.69 5.90 9.79
N ILE A 292 7.90 4.65 10.22
CA ILE A 292 8.73 4.24 11.33
C ILE A 292 9.68 3.15 10.80
N PRO A 293 10.91 3.50 10.37
CA PRO A 293 11.84 2.52 9.82
C PRO A 293 12.43 1.62 10.92
N PHE A 294 12.80 0.40 10.54
CA PHE A 294 13.54 -0.54 11.39
C PHE A 294 14.99 -0.66 10.91
N ASP A 295 15.92 -0.14 11.72
CA ASP A 295 17.34 -0.29 11.46
C ASP A 295 17.75 -1.78 11.52
N GLY A 296 18.28 -2.30 10.42
CA GLY A 296 18.70 -3.70 10.32
C GLY A 296 17.61 -4.69 9.90
N GLY A 297 16.38 -4.24 9.67
CA GLY A 297 15.29 -5.09 9.19
C GLY A 297 14.64 -5.93 10.30
N VAL A 298 14.22 -7.15 9.97
CA VAL A 298 13.50 -8.06 10.87
C VAL A 298 13.98 -9.50 10.69
N ALA A 299 14.00 -10.26 11.79
CA ALA A 299 14.47 -11.64 11.82
C ALA A 299 13.31 -12.63 11.84
N ALA A 300 13.50 -13.78 11.20
CA ALA A 300 12.56 -14.88 11.20
C ALA A 300 12.30 -15.41 12.63
N GLY A 301 11.05 -15.77 12.91
CA GLY A 301 10.64 -16.33 14.18
C GLY A 301 10.54 -15.31 15.32
N THR A 302 10.50 -14.01 15.03
CA THR A 302 10.56 -12.96 16.06
C THR A 302 9.30 -12.11 16.14
N TRP A 303 8.94 -11.75 17.36
CA TRP A 303 7.95 -10.71 17.62
C TRP A 303 8.61 -9.35 17.68
N VAL A 304 8.15 -8.44 16.83
CA VAL A 304 8.53 -7.02 16.87
C VAL A 304 7.43 -6.27 17.62
N GLY A 305 7.80 -5.48 18.62
CA GLY A 305 6.84 -4.65 19.36
C GLY A 305 6.02 -5.36 20.44
N ARG A 306 6.19 -6.68 20.66
CA ARG A 306 5.44 -7.41 21.71
C ARG A 306 6.00 -7.17 23.12
N ASP A 307 7.28 -7.51 23.33
CA ASP A 307 7.92 -7.39 24.66
C ASP A 307 8.38 -5.95 24.94
N LYS A 308 8.78 -5.24 23.88
CA LYS A 308 9.12 -3.81 23.89
C LYS A 308 8.12 -3.09 22.98
N PRO A 309 7.03 -2.53 23.53
CA PRO A 309 5.98 -1.92 22.73
C PRO A 309 6.52 -0.82 21.82
N LEU A 310 6.20 -0.93 20.53
CA LEU A 310 6.36 0.19 19.62
C LEU A 310 5.15 1.08 19.76
N ILE A 311 5.39 2.39 19.83
CA ILE A 311 4.39 3.37 20.21
C ILE A 311 4.23 4.41 19.11
N TRP A 312 2.98 4.75 18.83
CA TRP A 312 2.61 5.91 18.04
C TRP A 312 1.79 6.88 18.89
N ASP A 313 2.12 8.17 18.80
CA ASP A 313 1.58 9.26 19.63
C ASP A 313 0.33 9.92 19.02
N GLY A 314 -0.20 9.37 17.92
CA GLY A 314 -1.34 9.95 17.21
C GLY A 314 -1.00 11.16 16.34
N THR A 315 0.29 11.39 16.04
CA THR A 315 0.74 12.51 15.19
C THR A 315 1.26 12.07 13.81
N ASP A 316 1.16 12.96 12.84
CA ASP A 316 1.76 12.78 11.52
C ASP A 316 3.29 13.06 11.51
N ALA A 317 3.89 13.04 10.34
CA ALA A 317 5.32 13.29 10.13
C ALA A 317 5.77 14.69 10.61
N ASP A 318 4.87 15.69 10.57
CA ASP A 318 5.12 17.07 11.02
C ASP A 318 4.82 17.27 12.52
N ARG A 319 4.56 16.16 13.23
CA ARG A 319 4.14 16.11 14.64
C ARG A 319 2.83 16.85 14.90
N GLN A 320 1.99 16.98 13.89
CA GLN A 320 0.65 17.53 14.04
C GLN A 320 -0.35 16.43 14.41
N PRO A 321 -1.41 16.74 15.17
CA PRO A 321 -2.51 15.82 15.44
C PRO A 321 -3.08 15.18 14.16
N SER A 322 -2.95 13.84 14.03
CA SER A 322 -3.54 13.10 12.93
C SER A 322 -4.87 12.51 13.37
N LEU A 323 -5.97 13.25 13.17
CA LEU A 323 -7.30 12.88 13.66
C LEU A 323 -8.04 11.90 12.73
N GLY A 324 -8.88 11.04 13.32
CA GLY A 324 -9.73 10.08 12.61
C GLY A 324 -9.17 8.66 12.59
N GLN A 325 -9.63 7.84 11.64
CA GLN A 325 -9.31 6.42 11.57
C GLN A 325 -7.92 6.17 10.96
N HIS A 326 -7.16 5.25 11.56
CA HIS A 326 -5.82 4.88 11.11
C HIS A 326 -5.64 3.37 11.00
N LEU A 327 -4.94 2.92 9.96
CA LEU A 327 -4.48 1.55 9.76
C LEU A 327 -2.96 1.48 9.99
N MET A 328 -2.48 0.33 10.44
CA MET A 328 -1.06 0.02 10.47
C MET A 328 -0.71 -0.84 9.26
N GLN A 329 0.31 -0.44 8.52
CA GLN A 329 0.93 -1.23 7.47
C GLN A 329 2.37 -1.56 7.88
N VAL A 330 2.78 -2.81 7.74
CA VAL A 330 4.18 -3.23 7.90
C VAL A 330 4.70 -3.67 6.55
N ARG A 331 5.84 -3.13 6.14
CA ARG A 331 6.57 -3.56 4.93
C ARG A 331 7.90 -4.15 5.34
N ALA A 332 8.28 -5.26 4.73
CA ALA A 332 9.58 -5.88 4.89
C ALA A 332 10.10 -6.35 3.53
N TRP A 333 11.40 -6.17 3.29
CA TRP A 333 11.98 -6.49 1.99
C TRP A 333 13.47 -6.81 2.05
N LEU A 334 13.91 -7.51 1.03
CA LEU A 334 15.30 -7.65 0.66
C LEU A 334 15.65 -6.57 -0.35
N SER A 335 16.81 -5.92 -0.18
CA SER A 335 17.36 -5.06 -1.23
C SER A 335 17.50 -5.84 -2.54
N ALA A 336 17.58 -5.13 -3.68
CA ALA A 336 17.69 -5.79 -4.98
C ALA A 336 18.92 -6.73 -5.05
N GLN A 337 20.04 -6.34 -4.42
CA GLN A 337 21.26 -7.16 -4.36
C GLN A 337 21.09 -8.41 -3.47
N ALA A 338 20.14 -8.38 -2.53
CA ALA A 338 19.85 -9.49 -1.63
C ALA A 338 18.74 -10.42 -2.13
N GLY A 339 18.09 -10.11 -3.25
CA GLY A 339 17.07 -10.95 -3.90
C GLY A 339 15.81 -10.21 -4.33
N GLY A 340 15.52 -9.05 -3.75
CA GLY A 340 14.35 -8.23 -4.10
C GLY A 340 13.00 -8.74 -3.58
N ASP A 341 12.97 -9.81 -2.78
CA ASP A 341 11.77 -10.30 -2.12
C ASP A 341 11.11 -9.20 -1.27
N TRP A 342 9.79 -9.13 -1.27
CA TRP A 342 9.09 -8.10 -0.51
C TRP A 342 7.71 -8.54 -0.06
N VAL A 343 7.27 -7.98 1.06
CA VAL A 343 5.96 -8.20 1.65
C VAL A 343 5.44 -6.91 2.28
N ALA A 344 4.13 -6.72 2.21
CA ALA A 344 3.36 -5.76 2.98
C ALA A 344 2.23 -6.50 3.70
N ALA A 345 1.95 -6.10 4.94
CA ALA A 345 0.85 -6.61 5.73
C ALA A 345 0.11 -5.45 6.41
N TRP A 346 -1.20 -5.57 6.57
CA TRP A 346 -2.04 -4.54 7.19
C TRP A 346 -2.72 -5.06 8.45
N SER A 347 -2.91 -4.19 9.43
CA SER A 347 -3.68 -4.52 10.64
C SER A 347 -5.14 -4.77 10.30
N ALA A 348 -5.72 -5.83 10.87
CA ALA A 348 -7.16 -6.11 10.75
C ALA A 348 -8.06 -5.12 11.52
N TRP A 349 -7.45 -4.22 12.29
CA TRP A 349 -8.13 -3.26 13.15
C TRP A 349 -7.58 -1.86 12.89
N THR A 350 -8.44 -0.87 13.12
CA THR A 350 -8.08 0.55 13.05
C THR A 350 -7.94 1.15 14.44
N VAL A 351 -7.20 2.25 14.52
CA VAL A 351 -7.15 3.13 15.68
C VAL A 351 -7.79 4.47 15.32
N GLU A 352 -8.83 4.84 16.04
CA GLU A 352 -9.44 6.16 15.94
C GLU A 352 -8.72 7.16 16.85
N VAL A 353 -8.18 8.23 16.27
CA VAL A 353 -7.57 9.33 17.01
C VAL A 353 -8.58 10.46 17.20
N THR A 354 -8.87 10.74 18.46
CA THR A 354 -9.77 11.79 18.92
C THR A 354 -9.00 12.90 19.63
N ARG A 355 -9.64 14.05 19.80
CA ARG A 355 -9.02 15.18 20.49
C ARG A 355 -8.83 14.96 21.98
#